data_AF-A0AAW0ZTQ6-F1
#
_entry.id   AF-A0AAW0ZTQ6-F1
#
_cell.length_a   1.000
_cell.length_b   1.000
_cell.length_c   1.000
_cell.angle_alpha   90.00
_cell.angle_beta   90.00
_cell.angle_gamma   90.00
#
_symmetry.space_group_name_H-M   'P 1'
#
loop_
_entity.id
_entity.type
_entity.pdbx_description
1 polymer ?
#
loop_
_entity_poly.entity_id
_entity_poly.type
_entity_poly.pdbx_seq_one_letter_code
_entity_poly.pdbx_strand_id
1 'polypeptide(L)'
;MSNPSLKDLPKVALDLKSELEGFNHGCMKKAATAEKNVLPSAEDVAAEKTQQTLMSGIETFDPSSLKHTETQEKIFLPDMDVIQQEKEKQELISDIENFNPAKLKHAETLEKNPLPTKEAIDAEKIAA
;
A
#
# COMPACT_ATOMS: atom_id res chain seq x y z
N MET A 1 -26.79 24.20 27.23
CA MET A 1 -28.02 24.20 26.42
C MET A 1 -29.05 23.37 27.18
N SER A 2 -30.01 24.03 27.84
CA SER A 2 -31.00 23.37 28.70
C SER A 2 -31.95 22.51 27.85
N ASN A 3 -32.13 21.24 28.22
CA ASN A 3 -33.07 20.36 27.54
C ASN A 3 -34.51 20.81 27.88
N PRO A 4 -35.42 21.00 26.90
CA PRO A 4 -36.78 21.47 27.18
C PRO A 4 -37.51 20.50 28.10
N SER A 5 -38.27 21.04 29.06
CA SER A 5 -39.06 20.22 29.98
C SER A 5 -40.29 19.66 29.27
N LEU A 6 -40.83 18.52 29.73
CA LEU A 6 -41.98 17.83 29.10
C LEU A 6 -43.21 18.76 28.90
N LYS A 7 -43.32 19.83 29.71
CA LYS A 7 -44.40 20.82 29.64
C LYS A 7 -44.24 21.82 28.49
N ASP A 8 -43.02 21.99 28.01
CA ASP A 8 -42.65 22.99 26.99
C ASP A 8 -42.64 22.39 25.57
N LEU A 9 -42.81 21.08 25.43
CA LEU A 9 -42.94 20.44 24.12
C LEU A 9 -44.33 20.71 23.51
N PRO A 10 -44.42 20.94 22.19
CA PRO A 10 -45.70 21.08 21.50
C PRO A 10 -46.53 19.82 21.71
N LYS A 11 -47.74 19.99 22.27
CA LYS A 11 -48.67 18.88 22.47
C LYS A 11 -49.27 18.50 21.13
N VAL A 12 -49.19 17.22 20.79
CA VAL A 12 -49.90 16.66 19.65
C VAL A 12 -51.39 16.92 19.84
N ALA A 13 -52.05 17.45 18.83
CA ALA A 13 -53.47 17.71 18.88
C ALA A 13 -54.24 16.39 19.15
N LEU A 14 -55.29 16.47 19.97
CA LEU A 14 -55.99 15.29 20.50
C LEU A 14 -56.55 14.40 19.39
N ASP A 15 -57.00 15.01 18.30
CA ASP A 15 -57.45 14.39 17.06
C ASP A 15 -56.34 13.54 16.40
N LEU A 16 -55.14 14.09 16.22
CA LEU A 16 -54.02 13.36 15.63
C LEU A 16 -53.57 12.18 16.50
N LYS A 17 -53.59 12.36 17.83
CA LYS A 17 -53.29 11.27 18.78
C LYS A 17 -54.31 10.13 18.64
N SER A 18 -55.60 10.44 18.59
CA SER A 18 -56.65 9.44 18.41
C SER A 18 -56.59 8.75 17.06
N GLU A 19 -56.21 9.46 15.99
CA GLU A 19 -56.05 8.87 14.65
C GLU A 19 -54.85 7.92 14.57
N LEU A 20 -53.73 8.25 15.22
CA LEU A 20 -52.58 7.34 15.34
C LEU A 20 -52.91 6.10 16.19
N GLU A 21 -53.62 6.27 17.31
CA GLU A 21 -54.01 5.16 18.19
C GLU A 21 -55.05 4.24 17.53
N GLY A 22 -55.92 4.79 16.68
CA GLY A 22 -56.90 4.04 15.89
C GLY A 22 -56.39 3.60 14.52
N PHE A 23 -55.11 3.82 14.20
CA PHE A 23 -54.56 3.54 12.87
C PHE A 23 -54.67 2.05 12.54
N ASN A 24 -55.57 1.71 11.63
CA ASN A 24 -55.75 0.34 11.18
C ASN A 24 -54.75 0.02 10.07
N HIS A 25 -53.68 -0.69 10.42
CA HIS A 25 -52.69 -1.21 9.46
C HIS A 25 -53.30 -2.10 8.36
N GLY A 26 -54.51 -2.65 8.58
CA GLY A 26 -55.27 -3.40 7.58
C GLY A 26 -55.81 -2.54 6.43
N CYS A 27 -55.89 -1.21 6.61
CA CYS A 27 -56.26 -0.25 5.56
C CYS A 27 -55.07 0.15 4.67
N MET A 28 -53.85 -0.27 5.01
CA MET A 28 -52.69 -0.05 4.16
C MET A 28 -52.78 -0.91 2.90
N LYS A 29 -52.46 -0.33 1.74
CA LYS A 29 -52.32 -1.10 0.50
C LYS A 29 -51.22 -2.15 0.69
N LYS A 30 -51.52 -3.41 0.38
CA LYS A 30 -50.50 -4.47 0.39
C LYS A 30 -49.47 -4.18 -0.70
N ALA A 31 -48.20 -4.12 -0.31
CA ALA A 31 -47.10 -4.11 -1.26
C ALA A 31 -46.82 -5.55 -1.70
N ALA A 32 -46.79 -5.79 -3.01
CA ALA A 32 -46.38 -7.08 -3.54
C ALA A 32 -44.86 -7.21 -3.41
N THR A 33 -44.39 -8.16 -2.60
CA THR A 33 -42.98 -8.53 -2.50
C THR A 33 -42.73 -9.72 -3.43
N ALA A 34 -41.93 -9.53 -4.48
CA ALA A 34 -41.48 -10.63 -5.32
C ALA A 34 -40.16 -11.19 -4.76
N GLU A 35 -40.19 -12.40 -4.20
CA GLU A 35 -38.98 -13.14 -3.83
C GLU A 35 -38.38 -13.76 -5.10
N LYS A 36 -37.21 -13.25 -5.51
CA LYS A 36 -36.57 -13.67 -6.77
C LYS A 36 -35.62 -14.85 -6.52
N ASN A 37 -36.16 -16.03 -6.26
CA ASN A 37 -35.38 -17.28 -6.22
C ASN A 37 -35.15 -17.77 -7.66
N VAL A 38 -34.11 -17.23 -8.30
CA VAL A 38 -33.68 -17.69 -9.63
C VAL A 38 -32.86 -18.95 -9.47
N LEU A 39 -33.25 -20.01 -10.18
CA LEU A 39 -32.40 -21.19 -10.29
C LEU A 39 -31.17 -20.87 -11.15
N PRO A 40 -30.03 -21.52 -10.92
CA PRO A 40 -28.90 -21.45 -11.83
C PRO A 40 -29.33 -21.77 -13.25
N SER A 41 -28.80 -21.02 -14.21
CA SER A 41 -29.00 -21.29 -15.62
C SER A 41 -28.22 -22.53 -16.06
N ALA A 42 -28.56 -23.07 -17.22
CA ALA A 42 -27.79 -24.17 -17.82
C ALA A 42 -26.33 -23.77 -18.10
N GLU A 43 -26.07 -22.47 -18.35
CA GLU A 43 -24.73 -21.92 -18.53
C GLU A 43 -23.95 -21.93 -17.22
N ASP A 44 -24.57 -21.52 -16.12
CA ASP A 44 -23.94 -21.51 -14.78
C ASP A 44 -23.48 -22.93 -14.38
N VAL A 45 -24.33 -23.93 -14.58
CA VAL A 45 -24.02 -25.34 -14.27
C VAL A 45 -22.94 -25.89 -15.20
N ALA A 46 -22.97 -25.53 -16.49
CA ALA A 46 -21.95 -25.96 -17.44
C ALA A 46 -20.58 -25.37 -17.08
N ALA A 47 -20.52 -24.08 -16.75
CA ALA A 47 -19.30 -23.41 -16.31
C ALA A 47 -18.74 -24.05 -15.04
N GLU A 48 -19.59 -24.29 -14.03
CA GLU A 48 -19.18 -24.94 -12.79
C GLU A 48 -18.59 -26.34 -13.04
N LYS A 49 -19.24 -27.13 -13.90
CA LYS A 49 -18.75 -28.47 -14.25
C LYS A 49 -17.39 -28.43 -14.94
N THR A 50 -17.16 -27.47 -15.84
CA THR A 50 -15.86 -27.26 -16.47
C THR A 50 -14.80 -26.90 -15.44
N GLN A 51 -15.10 -25.99 -14.51
CA GLN A 51 -14.15 -25.62 -13.45
C GLN A 51 -13.84 -26.77 -12.52
N GLN A 52 -14.83 -27.54 -12.08
CA GLN A 52 -14.60 -28.73 -11.25
C GLN A 52 -13.73 -29.76 -11.97
N THR A 53 -13.99 -30.03 -13.24
CA THR A 53 -13.19 -30.97 -14.03
C THR A 53 -11.73 -30.53 -14.12
N LEU A 54 -11.49 -29.24 -14.32
CA LEU A 54 -10.13 -28.67 -14.33
C LEU A 54 -9.45 -28.83 -12.97
N MET A 55 -10.14 -28.47 -11.88
CA MET A 55 -9.60 -28.58 -10.53
C MET A 55 -9.24 -30.01 -10.18
N SER A 56 -10.15 -30.97 -10.41
CA SER A 56 -9.88 -32.38 -10.17
C SER A 56 -8.71 -32.88 -11.02
N GLY A 57 -8.61 -32.45 -12.28
CA GLY A 57 -7.49 -32.80 -13.15
C GLY A 57 -6.14 -32.32 -12.62
N ILE A 58 -6.09 -31.14 -11.99
CA ILE A 58 -4.89 -30.58 -11.35
C ILE A 58 -4.58 -31.32 -10.04
N GLU A 59 -5.59 -31.57 -9.20
CA GLU A 59 -5.42 -32.26 -7.92
C GLU A 59 -4.91 -33.69 -8.08
N THR A 60 -5.37 -34.40 -9.11
CA THR A 60 -4.96 -35.77 -9.40
C THR A 60 -3.85 -35.86 -10.44
N PHE A 61 -3.25 -34.73 -10.83
CA PHE A 61 -2.19 -34.73 -11.84
C PHE A 61 -0.98 -35.50 -11.33
N ASP A 62 -0.56 -36.53 -12.07
CA ASP A 62 0.64 -37.32 -11.76
C ASP A 62 1.89 -36.61 -12.30
N PRO A 63 2.76 -36.05 -11.43
CA PRO A 63 3.96 -35.35 -11.89
C PRO A 63 4.96 -36.28 -12.59
N SER A 64 4.89 -37.59 -12.38
CA SER A 64 5.77 -38.56 -13.07
C SER A 64 5.45 -38.70 -14.56
N SER A 65 4.27 -38.22 -14.98
CA SER A 65 3.89 -38.13 -16.40
C SER A 65 4.59 -37.00 -17.15
N LEU A 66 5.25 -36.07 -16.44
CA LEU A 66 6.02 -35.00 -17.06
C LEU A 66 7.24 -35.58 -17.80
N LYS A 67 7.46 -35.09 -19.02
CA LYS A 67 8.64 -35.47 -19.79
C LYS A 67 9.88 -34.92 -19.12
N HIS A 68 10.92 -35.75 -19.04
CA HIS A 68 12.22 -35.29 -18.57
C HIS A 68 12.74 -34.17 -19.49
N THR A 69 13.20 -33.09 -18.88
CA THR A 69 13.85 -31.96 -19.56
C THR A 69 15.18 -31.70 -18.87
N GLU A 70 16.24 -31.56 -19.67
CA GLU A 70 17.55 -31.17 -19.18
C GLU A 70 17.59 -29.65 -19.03
N THR A 71 17.72 -29.16 -17.79
CA THR A 71 17.91 -27.74 -17.49
C THR A 71 19.40 -27.43 -17.32
N GLN A 72 19.94 -26.55 -18.16
CA GLN A 72 21.30 -26.05 -17.99
C GLN A 72 21.30 -24.82 -17.07
N GLU A 73 21.61 -25.03 -15.79
CA GLU A 73 21.91 -23.94 -14.86
C GLU A 73 23.32 -23.41 -15.12
N LYS A 74 23.42 -22.15 -15.54
CA LYS A 74 24.69 -21.47 -15.76
C LYS A 74 25.28 -20.96 -14.44
N ILE A 75 25.75 -21.89 -13.61
CA ILE A 75 26.55 -21.54 -12.43
C ILE A 75 28.01 -21.52 -12.89
N PHE A 76 28.50 -20.35 -13.30
CA PHE A 76 29.93 -20.17 -13.56
C PHE A 76 30.62 -19.81 -12.25
N LEU A 77 31.76 -20.45 -11.99
CA LEU A 77 32.67 -19.96 -10.96
C LEU A 77 33.17 -18.57 -11.39
N PRO A 78 33.33 -17.62 -10.45
CA PRO A 78 34.01 -16.36 -10.75
C PRO A 78 35.37 -16.64 -11.40
N ASP A 79 35.68 -15.91 -12.47
CA ASP A 79 36.99 -15.98 -13.08
C ASP A 79 38.04 -15.26 -12.21
N MET A 80 39.31 -15.37 -12.62
CA MET A 80 40.41 -14.75 -11.88
C MET A 80 40.30 -13.23 -11.81
N ASP A 81 39.72 -12.59 -12.83
CA ASP A 81 39.59 -11.14 -12.88
C ASP A 81 38.56 -10.65 -11.85
N VAL A 82 37.42 -11.34 -11.73
CA VAL A 82 36.39 -11.05 -10.73
C VAL A 82 36.93 -11.24 -9.31
N ILE A 83 37.71 -12.31 -9.09
CA ILE A 83 38.35 -12.56 -7.79
C ILE A 83 39.36 -11.45 -7.45
N GLN A 84 40.17 -11.05 -8.42
CA GLN A 84 41.19 -10.01 -8.23
C GLN A 84 40.54 -8.65 -7.95
N GLN A 85 39.48 -8.29 -8.68
CA GLN A 85 38.73 -7.06 -8.44
C GLN A 85 38.11 -7.03 -7.03
N GLU A 86 37.49 -8.13 -6.59
CA GLU A 86 36.94 -8.20 -5.24
C GLU A 86 38.04 -8.09 -4.19
N LYS A 87 39.20 -8.73 -4.41
CA LYS A 87 40.35 -8.63 -3.49
C LYS A 87 40.87 -7.19 -3.37
N GLU A 88 41.03 -6.48 -4.49
CA GLU A 88 41.46 -5.08 -4.50
C GLU A 88 40.48 -4.17 -3.75
N LYS A 89 39.19 -4.40 -3.95
CA LYS A 89 38.13 -3.68 -3.24
C LYS A 89 38.19 -3.95 -1.73
N GLN A 90 38.39 -5.20 -1.32
CA GLN A 90 38.51 -5.57 0.08
C GLN A 90 39.74 -4.94 0.74
N GLU A 91 40.88 -4.94 0.04
CA GLU A 91 42.10 -4.25 0.50
C GLU A 91 41.87 -2.75 0.67
N LEU A 92 41.24 -2.09 -0.31
CA LEU A 92 40.89 -0.66 -0.22
C LEU A 92 39.99 -0.36 0.99
N ILE A 93 38.96 -1.17 1.21
CA ILE A 93 38.05 -1.00 2.36
C ILE A 93 38.84 -1.16 3.66
N SER A 94 39.69 -2.19 3.75
CA SER A 94 40.51 -2.44 4.94
C SER A 94 41.49 -1.30 5.23
N ASP A 95 42.11 -0.72 4.19
CA ASP A 95 43.01 0.42 4.32
C ASP A 95 42.30 1.67 4.83
N ILE A 96 41.05 1.90 4.40
CA ILE A 96 40.22 3.00 4.86
C ILE A 96 39.78 2.78 6.32
N GLU A 97 39.29 1.57 6.65
CA GLU A 97 38.85 1.21 8.00
C GLU A 97 39.98 1.34 9.03
N ASN A 98 41.20 0.95 8.66
CA ASN A 98 42.38 0.99 9.52
C ASN A 98 43.22 2.25 9.34
N PHE A 99 42.69 3.27 8.65
CA PHE A 99 43.41 4.51 8.42
C PHE A 99 43.70 5.21 9.75
N ASN A 100 44.98 5.53 9.99
CA ASN A 100 45.42 6.24 11.18
C ASN A 100 45.54 7.75 10.90
N PRO A 101 44.63 8.60 11.41
CA PRO A 101 44.68 10.05 11.17
C PRO A 101 45.94 10.72 11.73
N ALA A 102 46.61 10.12 12.72
CA ALA A 102 47.86 10.66 13.27
C ALA A 102 49.03 10.61 12.27
N LYS A 103 48.90 9.83 11.17
CA LYS A 103 49.87 9.83 10.07
C LYS A 103 49.68 11.00 9.10
N LEU A 104 48.60 11.78 9.23
CA LEU A 104 48.40 12.98 8.41
C LEU A 104 49.44 14.04 8.78
N LYS A 105 50.03 14.66 7.76
CA LYS A 105 50.91 15.82 7.95
C LYS A 105 50.07 17.02 8.38
N HIS A 106 50.61 17.84 9.27
CA HIS A 106 49.97 19.11 9.63
C HIS A 106 49.82 19.99 8.38
N ALA A 107 48.62 20.53 8.19
CA ALA A 107 48.30 21.48 7.14
C ALA A 107 47.75 22.76 7.79
N GLU A 108 48.42 23.88 7.55
CA GLU A 108 47.93 25.20 7.96
C GLU A 108 46.83 25.62 6.98
N THR A 109 45.62 25.86 7.49
CA THR A 109 44.47 26.30 6.69
C THR A 109 44.17 27.77 6.99
N LEU A 110 44.15 28.60 5.94
CA LEU A 110 43.83 30.02 6.05
C LEU A 110 42.37 30.23 5.61
N GLU A 111 41.44 30.13 6.55
CA GLU A 111 40.04 30.46 6.30
C GLU A 111 39.88 31.98 6.18
N LYS A 112 39.66 32.46 4.95
CA LYS A 112 39.38 33.86 4.67
C LYS A 112 37.89 34.10 4.87
N ASN A 113 37.53 34.63 6.05
CA ASN A 113 36.22 35.26 6.28
C ASN A 113 36.38 36.79 6.31
N PRO A 114 36.73 37.44 5.17
CA PRO A 114 36.74 38.89 5.14
C PRO A 114 35.31 39.37 5.37
N LEU A 115 35.15 40.31 6.30
CA LEU A 115 33.89 41.05 6.40
C LEU A 115 33.64 41.75 5.06
N PRO A 116 32.39 41.78 4.57
CA PRO A 116 32.05 42.58 3.39
C PRO A 116 32.57 44.00 3.55
N THR A 117 33.19 44.54 2.51
CA THR A 117 33.63 45.94 2.54
C THR A 117 32.41 46.85 2.54
N LYS A 118 32.58 48.08 3.02
CA LYS A 118 31.49 49.06 3.04
C LYS A 118 30.91 49.28 1.64
N GLU A 119 31.76 49.28 0.62
CA GLU A 119 31.37 49.41 -0.78
C GLU A 119 30.52 48.22 -1.25
N ALA A 120 30.83 46.99 -0.82
CA ALA A 120 30.04 45.81 -1.15
C ALA A 120 28.66 45.85 -0.49
N ILE A 121 28.59 46.28 0.78
CA ILE A 121 27.33 46.46 1.52
C ILE A 121 26.46 47.54 0.85
N ASP A 122 27.07 48.65 0.46
CA ASP A 122 26.36 49.76 -0.16
C ASP A 122 25.90 49.41 -1.59
N ALA A 123 26.69 48.65 -2.36
CA ALA A 123 26.27 48.14 -3.68
C ALA A 123 25.07 47.20 -3.58
N GLU A 124 25.04 46.32 -2.57
CA GLU A 124 23.94 45.37 -2.37
C GLU A 124 22.66 46.06 -1.89
N LYS A 125 22.77 47.12 -1.07
CA LYS A 125 21.63 47.98 -0.70
C LYS A 125 20.99 48.72 -1.87
N ILE A 126 21.75 48.97 -2.94
CA ILE A 126 21.24 49.64 -4.15
C ILE A 126 20.61 48.63 -5.12
N ALA A 127 21.06 47.38 -5.08
CA ALA A 127 20.58 46.29 -5.93
C ALA A 127 19.33 45.57 -5.39
N ALA A 128 18.94 45.82 -4.14
CA ALA A 128 17.73 45.34 -3.48
C ALA A 128 16.58 46.36 -3.56
#